data_AF-A0A098RZH6-F1
#
_entry.id   AF-A0A098RZH6-F1
#
_cell.length_a   1.000
_cell.length_b   1.000
_cell.length_c   1.000
_cell.angle_alpha   90.00
_cell.angle_beta   90.00
_cell.angle_gamma   90.00
#
_symmetry.space_group_name_H-M   'P 1'
#
loop_
_entity.id
_entity.type
_entity.pdbx_description
1 polymer ?
#
loop_
_entity_poly.entity_id
_entity_poly.type
_entity_poly.pdbx_seq_one_letter_code
_entity_poly.pdbx_strand_id
1 'polypeptide(L)'
;MEKGSFLAIKSQPKHIRIGIWASIVSAVMLIGIGVFWMATSLAFFYVAWNPSETALFRFLMVAVFIGGLVRAAALVNYPATPFFIFLILIELIPTTLMLWFQAKLLNSGSL
;
A
#
# COMPACT_ATOMS: atom_id res chain seq x y z
N MET A 1 6.54 29.79 -12.17
CA MET A 1 6.37 29.82 -13.64
C MET A 1 5.79 28.46 -14.07
N GLU A 2 4.50 28.20 -13.81
CA GLU A 2 3.88 26.86 -13.96
C GLU A 2 2.62 26.84 -14.84
N LYS A 3 2.03 28.01 -15.13
CA LYS A 3 0.74 28.11 -15.85
C LYS A 3 0.78 27.60 -17.30
N GLY A 4 1.96 27.53 -17.92
CA GLY A 4 2.12 27.07 -19.31
C GLY A 4 1.86 25.58 -19.50
N SER A 5 2.23 24.73 -18.54
CA SER A 5 2.05 23.28 -18.60
C SER A 5 0.56 22.89 -18.58
N PHE A 6 -0.22 23.48 -17.68
CA PHE A 6 -1.64 23.18 -17.53
C PHE A 6 -2.48 23.60 -18.75
N LEU A 7 -2.16 24.75 -19.34
CA LEU A 7 -2.82 25.24 -20.55
C LEU A 7 -2.46 24.37 -21.77
N ALA A 8 -1.22 23.90 -21.86
CA ALA A 8 -0.76 22.99 -22.91
C ALA A 8 -1.42 21.61 -22.82
N ILE A 9 -1.74 21.10 -21.62
CA ILE A 9 -2.49 19.84 -21.46
C ILE A 9 -3.95 20.01 -21.91
N LYS A 10 -4.58 21.14 -21.59
CA LYS A 10 -6.00 21.38 -21.92
C LYS A 10 -6.25 21.47 -23.43
N SER A 11 -5.26 21.94 -24.20
CA SER A 11 -5.32 22.03 -25.67
C SER A 11 -5.08 20.70 -26.39
N GLN A 12 -4.65 19.64 -25.69
CA GLN A 12 -4.42 18.33 -26.30
C GLN A 12 -5.73 17.61 -26.66
N PRO A 13 -5.72 16.72 -27.68
CA PRO A 13 -6.82 15.81 -27.99
C PRO A 13 -7.25 14.99 -26.77
N LYS A 14 -8.55 14.65 -26.71
CA LYS A 14 -9.14 13.94 -25.55
C LYS A 14 -8.40 12.65 -25.18
N HIS A 15 -7.94 11.87 -26.15
CA HIS A 15 -7.21 10.62 -25.91
C HIS A 15 -5.82 10.85 -25.26
N ILE A 16 -5.09 11.89 -25.67
CA ILE A 16 -3.81 12.28 -25.06
C ILE A 16 -4.03 12.77 -23.63
N ARG A 17 -5.07 13.58 -23.41
CA ARG A 17 -5.42 14.04 -22.06
C ARG A 17 -5.74 12.88 -21.11
N ILE A 18 -6.51 11.89 -21.56
CA ILE A 18 -6.80 10.69 -20.77
C ILE A 18 -5.51 9.94 -20.43
N GLY A 19 -4.59 9.79 -21.40
CA GLY A 19 -3.28 9.16 -21.15
C GLY A 19 -2.43 9.90 -20.11
N ILE A 20 -2.38 11.24 -20.17
CA ILE A 20 -1.66 12.07 -19.19
C ILE A 20 -2.26 11.90 -17.80
N TRP A 21 -3.59 11.95 -17.66
CA TRP A 21 -4.27 11.74 -16.38
C TRP A 21 -4.05 10.34 -15.82
N ALA A 22 -4.13 9.30 -16.66
CA ALA A 22 -3.86 7.93 -16.26
C ALA A 22 -2.43 7.76 -15.73
N SER A 23 -1.46 8.38 -16.40
CA SER A 23 -0.05 8.38 -15.95
C SER A 23 0.14 9.06 -14.60
N ILE A 24 -0.46 10.24 -14.40
CA ILE A 24 -0.40 10.97 -13.12
C ILE A 24 -1.02 10.14 -12.00
N VAL A 25 -2.22 9.56 -12.23
CA VAL A 25 -2.88 8.72 -11.23
C VAL A 25 -2.02 7.51 -10.89
N SER A 26 -1.47 6.82 -11.90
CA SER A 26 -0.58 5.68 -11.68
C SER A 26 0.65 6.05 -10.86
N ALA A 27 1.28 7.20 -11.15
CA ALA A 27 2.45 7.68 -10.40
C ALA A 27 2.11 7.98 -8.95
N VAL A 28 0.99 8.67 -8.69
CA VAL A 28 0.53 8.97 -7.33
C VAL A 28 0.22 7.69 -6.56
N MET A 29 -0.43 6.70 -7.20
CA MET A 29 -0.70 5.41 -6.55
C MET A 29 0.61 4.68 -6.20
N LEU A 30 1.58 4.63 -7.11
CA LEU A 30 2.88 4.01 -6.86
C LEU A 30 3.63 4.67 -5.68
N ILE A 31 3.64 6.00 -5.64
CA ILE A 31 4.24 6.75 -4.54
C ILE A 31 3.51 6.46 -3.23
N GLY A 32 2.17 6.49 -3.23
CA GLY A 32 1.36 6.22 -2.04
C GLY A 32 1.60 4.82 -1.46
N ILE A 33 1.64 3.81 -2.33
CA ILE A 33 1.97 2.43 -1.94
C ILE A 33 3.38 2.38 -1.36
N GLY A 34 4.36 3.00 -2.03
CA GLY A 34 5.75 3.03 -1.56
C GLY A 34 5.89 3.67 -0.18
N VAL A 35 5.29 4.85 0.03
CA VAL A 35 5.34 5.57 1.31
C VAL A 35 4.64 4.78 2.42
N PHE A 36 3.48 4.19 2.12
CA PHE A 36 2.75 3.36 3.08
C PHE A 36 3.59 2.17 3.57
N TRP A 37 4.22 1.45 2.64
CA TRP A 37 5.04 0.29 2.99
C TRP A 37 6.37 0.66 3.65
N MET A 38 6.97 1.79 3.28
CA MET A 38 8.14 2.33 3.98
C MET A 38 7.81 2.71 5.42
N ALA A 39 6.71 3.43 5.66
CA ALA A 39 6.28 3.79 7.00
C ALA A 39 5.94 2.56 7.85
N THR A 40 5.26 1.58 7.25
CA THR A 40 4.93 0.29 7.88
C THR A 40 6.19 -0.49 8.28
N SER A 41 7.20 -0.50 7.41
CA SER A 41 8.49 -1.15 7.67
C SER A 41 9.23 -0.47 8.82
N LEU A 42 9.22 0.87 8.84
CA LEU A 42 9.82 1.64 9.94
C LEU A 42 9.11 1.37 11.27
N ALA A 43 7.77 1.33 11.27
CA ALA A 43 6.96 1.03 12.45
C ALA A 43 7.26 -0.37 13.02
N PHE A 44 7.51 -1.36 12.16
CA PHE A 44 7.88 -2.72 12.60
C PHE A 44 9.16 -2.72 13.46
N PHE A 45 10.19 -2.00 13.05
CA PHE A 45 11.41 -1.87 13.84
C PHE A 45 11.20 -0.99 15.08
N TYR A 46 10.43 0.09 14.97
CA TYR A 46 10.17 0.99 16.09
C TYR A 46 9.48 0.29 17.28
N VAL A 47 8.49 -0.55 16.98
CA VAL A 47 7.73 -1.33 17.96
C VAL A 47 8.59 -2.38 18.66
N ALA A 48 9.64 -2.86 18.00
CA ALA A 48 10.60 -3.75 18.64
C ALA A 48 11.29 -3.03 19.82
N TRP A 49 11.61 -1.74 19.70
CA TRP A 49 12.17 -0.96 20.82
C TRP A 49 11.12 -0.40 21.78
N ASN A 50 9.87 -0.24 21.34
CA ASN A 50 8.80 0.38 22.12
C ASN A 50 7.58 -0.56 22.22
N PRO A 51 7.58 -1.52 23.17
CA PRO A 51 6.54 -2.54 23.25
C PRO A 51 5.15 -1.98 23.56
N SER A 52 5.03 -0.74 24.07
CA SER A 52 3.76 -0.04 24.24
C SER A 52 2.98 0.15 22.93
N GLU A 53 3.67 0.23 21.79
CA GLU A 53 3.05 0.46 20.47
C GLU A 53 2.71 -0.83 19.71
N THR A 54 3.02 -1.98 20.32
CA THR A 54 2.76 -3.32 19.78
C THR A 54 1.30 -3.52 19.38
N ALA A 55 0.37 -3.04 20.21
CA ALA A 55 -1.06 -3.19 19.95
C ALA A 55 -1.49 -2.40 18.71
N LEU A 56 -0.99 -1.18 18.54
CA LEU A 56 -1.29 -0.33 17.39
C LEU A 56 -0.76 -0.94 16.09
N PHE A 57 0.48 -1.45 16.12
CA PHE A 57 1.08 -2.11 14.97
C PHE A 57 0.30 -3.36 14.55
N ARG A 58 -0.07 -4.23 15.51
CA ARG A 58 -0.87 -5.43 15.23
C ARG A 58 -2.23 -5.07 14.67
N PHE A 59 -2.88 -4.06 15.24
CA PHE A 59 -4.15 -3.56 14.74
C PHE A 59 -4.04 -3.10 13.28
N LEU A 60 -3.02 -2.29 12.96
CA LEU A 60 -2.77 -1.84 11.59
C LEU A 60 -2.54 -3.03 10.64
N MET A 61 -1.68 -3.99 11.00
CA MET A 61 -1.40 -5.14 10.14
C MET A 61 -2.64 -5.99 9.88
N VAL A 62 -3.46 -6.23 10.91
CA VAL A 62 -4.72 -6.97 10.77
C VAL A 62 -5.71 -6.21 9.88
N ALA A 63 -5.82 -4.89 10.04
CA ALA A 63 -6.69 -4.07 9.21
C ALA A 63 -6.29 -4.13 7.72
N VAL A 64 -4.98 -4.05 7.43
CA VAL A 64 -4.46 -4.17 6.05
C VAL A 64 -4.70 -5.57 5.50
N PHE A 65 -4.49 -6.61 6.30
CA PHE A 65 -4.74 -8.00 5.90
C PHE A 65 -6.22 -8.23 5.56
N ILE A 66 -7.15 -7.71 6.37
CA ILE A 66 -8.59 -7.75 6.08
C ILE A 66 -8.89 -6.99 4.78
N GLY A 67 -8.25 -5.84 4.54
CA GLY A 67 -8.34 -5.12 3.27
C GLY A 67 -8.00 -6.01 2.06
N GLY A 68 -6.90 -6.76 2.16
CA GLY A 68 -6.48 -7.73 1.14
C GLY A 68 -7.51 -8.85 0.94
N LEU A 69 -8.12 -9.37 2.01
CA LEU A 69 -9.18 -10.39 1.92
C LEU A 69 -10.44 -9.87 1.25
N VAL A 70 -10.89 -8.66 1.63
CA VAL A 70 -12.05 -8.01 1.00
C VAL A 70 -11.79 -7.79 -0.49
N ARG A 71 -10.57 -7.36 -0.84
CA ARG A 71 -10.16 -7.17 -2.24
C ARG A 71 -10.09 -8.49 -3.00
N ALA A 72 -9.65 -9.57 -2.37
CA ALA A 72 -9.69 -10.91 -2.94
C ALA A 72 -11.14 -11.39 -3.16
N ALA A 73 -12.04 -11.16 -2.20
CA ALA A 73 -13.46 -11.47 -2.34
C ALA A 73 -14.13 -10.64 -3.46
N ALA A 74 -13.67 -9.41 -3.70
CA ALA A 74 -14.16 -8.58 -4.79
C ALA A 74 -13.89 -9.20 -6.18
N LEU A 75 -12.88 -10.07 -6.33
CA LEU A 75 -12.62 -10.77 -7.58
C LEU A 75 -13.75 -11.73 -8.01
N VAL A 76 -14.70 -12.04 -7.13
CA VAL A 76 -15.93 -12.76 -7.49
C VAL A 76 -16.81 -11.91 -8.42
N ASN A 77 -16.81 -10.60 -8.24
CA ASN A 77 -17.67 -9.66 -8.98
C ASN A 77 -16.92 -8.83 -10.03
N TYR A 78 -15.58 -8.80 -9.96
CA TYR A 78 -14.74 -7.96 -10.82
C TYR A 78 -13.61 -8.77 -11.45
N PRO A 79 -13.17 -8.42 -12.68
CA PRO A 79 -12.09 -9.12 -13.34
C PRO A 79 -10.76 -8.99 -12.58
N ALA A 80 -10.00 -10.08 -12.56
CA ALA A 80 -8.68 -10.12 -11.93
C ALA A 80 -7.63 -9.40 -12.79
N THR A 81 -7.59 -8.07 -12.68
CA THR A 81 -6.56 -7.27 -13.35
C THR A 81 -5.20 -7.45 -12.64
N PRO A 82 -4.07 -7.30 -13.35
CA PRO A 82 -2.74 -7.37 -12.73
C PRO A 82 -2.57 -6.43 -11.53
N PHE A 83 -3.21 -5.25 -11.58
CA PHE A 83 -3.19 -4.29 -10.49
C PHE A 83 -3.94 -4.78 -9.25
N PHE A 84 -5.13 -5.38 -9.42
CA PHE A 84 -5.86 -5.97 -8.30
C PHE A 84 -5.11 -7.13 -7.68
N ILE A 85 -4.54 -8.02 -8.50
CA ILE A 85 -3.72 -9.14 -8.03
C ILE A 85 -2.51 -8.61 -7.26
N PHE A 86 -1.80 -7.61 -7.79
CA PHE A 86 -0.67 -6.98 -7.12
C PHE A 86 -1.04 -6.41 -5.75
N LEU A 87 -2.16 -5.67 -5.64
CA LEU A 87 -2.63 -5.14 -4.36
C LEU A 87 -3.01 -6.24 -3.36
N ILE A 88 -3.64 -7.32 -3.81
CA ILE A 88 -3.96 -8.46 -2.93
C ILE A 88 -2.67 -9.09 -2.39
N LEU A 89 -1.69 -9.34 -3.27
CA LEU A 89 -0.43 -9.97 -2.87
C LEU A 89 0.35 -9.09 -1.90
N ILE A 90 0.44 -7.77 -2.15
CA ILE A 90 1.16 -6.86 -1.26
C ILE A 90 0.42 -6.64 0.06
N GLU A 91 -0.91 -6.72 0.11
CA GLU A 91 -1.66 -6.60 1.37
C GLU A 91 -1.62 -7.89 2.20
N LEU A 92 -1.63 -9.08 1.58
CA LEU A 92 -1.72 -10.36 2.29
C LEU A 92 -0.37 -10.97 2.67
N ILE A 93 0.62 -10.97 1.78
CA ILE A 93 1.90 -11.67 2.02
C ILE A 93 2.75 -10.92 3.06
N PRO A 94 3.10 -9.64 2.87
CA PRO A 94 3.94 -8.91 3.80
C PRO A 94 3.30 -8.74 5.18
N THR A 95 1.99 -8.48 5.29
CA THR A 95 1.33 -8.36 6.60
C THR A 95 1.39 -9.65 7.40
N THR A 96 1.17 -10.80 6.74
CA THR A 96 1.29 -12.11 7.38
C THR A 96 2.72 -12.35 7.85
N LEU A 97 3.72 -12.05 7.03
CA LEU A 97 5.13 -12.18 7.38
C LEU A 97 5.52 -11.25 8.53
N MET A 98 5.10 -9.99 8.49
CA MET A 98 5.40 -9.00 9.53
C MET A 98 4.74 -9.37 10.86
N LEU A 99 3.50 -9.85 10.85
CA LEU A 99 2.85 -10.37 12.06
C LEU A 99 3.59 -11.58 12.63
N TRP A 100 4.01 -12.51 11.77
CA TRP A 100 4.77 -13.69 12.20
C TRP A 100 6.14 -13.35 12.77
N PHE A 101 6.90 -12.50 12.08
CA PHE A 101 8.20 -12.03 12.58
C PHE A 101 8.06 -11.26 13.88
N GLN A 102 7.03 -10.43 14.01
CA GLN A 102 6.76 -9.68 15.23
C GLN A 102 6.41 -10.61 16.41
N ALA A 103 5.61 -11.64 16.17
CA ALA A 103 5.31 -12.65 17.18
C ALA A 103 6.59 -13.40 17.60
N LYS A 104 7.49 -13.72 16.65
CA LYS A 104 8.78 -14.33 16.98
C LYS A 104 9.69 -13.42 17.80
N LEU A 105 9.84 -12.15 17.41
CA LEU A 105 10.68 -11.15 18.09
C LEU A 105 10.27 -10.94 19.55
N LEU A 106 8.96 -10.88 19.82
CA LEU A 106 8.47 -10.73 21.19
C LEU A 106 8.67 -11.99 22.04
N ASN A 107 8.59 -13.18 21.43
CA ASN A 107 8.74 -14.45 22.13
C ASN A 107 10.20 -14.90 22.27
N SER A 108 11.14 -14.37 21.46
CA SER A 108 12.56 -14.73 21.52
C SER A 108 13.31 -14.08 22.69
N GLY A 109 12.66 -13.19 23.46
CA GLY A 109 13.29 -12.47 24.57
C GLY A 109 14.50 -11.64 24.14
N SER A 110 14.64 -11.35 22.84
CA SER A 110 15.84 -10.73 22.25
C SER A 110 15.71 -9.21 22.13
N LEU A 111 15.11 -8.58 23.13
CA LEU A 111 15.03 -7.13 23.30
C LEU A 111 15.55 -6.76 24.68
#